data_AF-A0A6B3EPF9-F1
#
_entry.id   AF-A0A6B3EPF9-F1
#
_cell.length_a   1.000
_cell.length_b   1.000
_cell.length_c   1.000
_cell.angle_alpha   90.00
_cell.angle_beta   90.00
_cell.angle_gamma   90.00
#
_symmetry.space_group_name_H-M   'P 1'
#
loop_
_entity.id
_entity.type
_entity.pdbx_description
1 polymer ?
#
loop_
_entity_poly.entity_id
_entity_poly.type
_entity_poly.pdbx_seq_one_letter_code
_entity_poly.pdbx_strand_id
1 'polypeptide(L)'
;FAGAVAGRLARHGVPPGALQLEITEHVLLEDPQRAADTLAGLTGHGVKMSLDDFGTGYSSLVHLRRLPVSELKIDRSFVARLAIDTEDAEIVRCTVDLAHSLGLVVVAEGVEDDETWER
;
A
#
# COMPACT_ATOMS: atom_id res chain seq x y z
N PHE A 1 -13.38 3.58 -14.30
CA PHE A 1 -12.66 4.44 -13.35
C PHE A 1 -11.30 4.88 -13.90
N ALA A 2 -10.39 3.96 -14.18
CA ALA A 2 -9.02 4.27 -14.66
C ALA A 2 -8.95 5.28 -15.82
N GLY A 3 -9.72 5.09 -16.89
CA GLY A 3 -9.73 6.03 -18.02
C GLY A 3 -10.20 7.45 -17.66
N ALA A 4 -11.07 7.61 -16.67
CA ALA A 4 -11.50 8.93 -16.18
C ALA A 4 -10.39 9.63 -15.40
N VAL A 5 -9.59 8.88 -14.61
CA VAL A 5 -8.40 9.41 -13.93
C VAL A 5 -7.36 9.85 -14.96
N ALA A 6 -7.03 8.98 -15.93
CA ALA A 6 -6.09 9.29 -16.99
C ALA A 6 -6.50 10.54 -17.81
N GLY A 7 -7.79 10.67 -18.15
CA GLY A 7 -8.32 11.84 -18.83
C GLY A 7 -8.18 13.14 -18.03
N ARG A 8 -8.33 13.09 -16.70
CA ARG A 8 -8.12 14.25 -15.83
C ARG A 8 -6.64 14.63 -15.73
N LEU A 9 -5.76 13.67 -15.54
CA LEU A 9 -4.31 13.90 -15.53
C LEU A 9 -3.84 14.56 -16.82
N ALA A 10 -4.26 14.03 -17.97
CA ALA A 10 -3.98 14.59 -19.28
C ALA A 10 -4.52 16.03 -19.43
N ARG A 11 -5.77 16.27 -19.02
CA ARG A 11 -6.40 17.59 -19.06
C ARG A 11 -5.61 18.64 -18.24
N HIS A 12 -5.02 18.23 -17.14
CA HIS A 12 -4.29 19.12 -16.22
C HIS A 12 -2.77 19.11 -16.43
N GLY A 13 -2.27 18.36 -17.42
CA GLY A 13 -0.82 18.27 -17.68
C GLY A 13 -0.03 17.60 -16.56
N VAL A 14 -0.67 16.79 -15.72
CA VAL A 14 -0.03 16.08 -14.60
C VAL A 14 0.53 14.76 -15.12
N PRO A 15 1.83 14.48 -14.99
CA PRO A 15 2.40 13.19 -15.34
C PRO A 15 1.72 12.07 -14.54
N PRO A 16 1.31 10.94 -15.15
CA PRO A 16 0.62 9.88 -14.42
C PRO A 16 1.39 9.34 -13.22
N GLY A 17 2.72 9.21 -13.34
CA GLY A 17 3.57 8.75 -12.26
C GLY A 17 3.74 9.73 -11.09
N ALA A 18 3.20 10.94 -11.19
CA ALA A 18 3.11 11.90 -10.10
C ALA A 18 1.86 11.71 -9.23
N LEU A 19 0.91 10.88 -9.67
CA LEU A 19 -0.25 10.47 -8.87
C LEU A 19 -0.01 9.06 -8.33
N GLN A 20 -0.18 8.92 -7.01
CA GLN A 20 -0.34 7.65 -6.34
C GLN A 20 -1.76 7.57 -5.80
N LEU A 21 -2.42 6.44 -6.03
CA LEU A 21 -3.73 6.15 -5.44
C LEU A 21 -3.59 5.00 -4.46
N GLU A 22 -4.33 5.09 -3.37
CA GLU A 22 -4.35 4.11 -2.29
C GLU A 22 -5.62 3.26 -2.36
N ILE A 23 -5.47 1.97 -2.07
CA ILE A 23 -6.58 1.04 -1.88
C ILE A 23 -6.37 0.33 -0.54
N THR A 24 -7.39 0.29 0.30
CA THR A 24 -7.31 -0.44 1.56
C THR A 24 -7.40 -1.94 1.33
N GLU A 25 -6.79 -2.71 2.22
CA GLU A 25 -6.86 -4.16 2.24
C GLU A 25 -8.30 -4.70 2.20
N HIS A 26 -9.21 -4.06 2.94
CA HIS A 26 -10.60 -4.52 3.01
C HIS A 26 -11.30 -4.46 1.64
N VAL A 27 -11.17 -3.33 0.94
CA VAL A 27 -11.79 -3.12 -0.39
C VAL A 27 -11.23 -4.11 -1.41
N LEU A 28 -9.94 -4.44 -1.30
CA LEU A 28 -9.32 -5.47 -2.12
C LEU A 28 -9.96 -6.85 -1.92
N LEU A 29 -10.30 -7.21 -0.68
CA LEU A 29 -10.84 -8.52 -0.32
C LEU A 29 -12.35 -8.66 -0.63
N GLU A 30 -13.09 -7.55 -0.63
CA GLU A 30 -14.52 -7.55 -0.96
C GLU A 30 -14.80 -7.96 -2.42
N ASP A 31 -14.04 -7.43 -3.38
CA ASP A 31 -14.15 -7.77 -4.81
C ASP A 31 -12.76 -7.82 -5.48
N PRO A 32 -12.01 -8.92 -5.30
CA PRO A 32 -10.62 -9.03 -5.77
C PRO A 32 -10.48 -8.90 -7.28
N GLN A 33 -11.45 -9.41 -8.05
CA GLN A 33 -11.37 -9.36 -9.51
C GLN A 33 -11.55 -7.93 -10.01
N ARG A 34 -12.57 -7.21 -9.50
CA ARG A 34 -12.79 -5.82 -9.88
C ARG A 34 -11.66 -4.90 -9.41
N ALA A 35 -11.11 -5.14 -8.23
CA ALA A 35 -9.95 -4.43 -7.73
C ALA A 35 -8.74 -4.65 -8.66
N ALA A 36 -8.44 -5.90 -9.01
CA ALA A 36 -7.35 -6.24 -9.93
C ALA A 36 -7.53 -5.58 -11.31
N ASP A 37 -8.72 -5.63 -11.90
CA ASP A 37 -9.00 -5.01 -13.20
C ASP A 37 -8.83 -3.48 -13.16
N THR A 38 -9.27 -2.85 -12.06
CA THR A 38 -9.15 -1.41 -11.87
C THR A 38 -7.68 -0.99 -11.67
N LEU A 39 -6.94 -1.74 -10.84
CA LEU A 39 -5.52 -1.52 -10.58
C LEU A 39 -4.68 -1.71 -11.85
N ALA A 40 -4.94 -2.75 -12.63
CA ALA A 40 -4.31 -2.99 -13.92
C ALA A 40 -4.58 -1.84 -14.91
N GLY A 41 -5.81 -1.31 -14.93
CA GLY A 41 -6.14 -0.15 -15.76
C GLY A 41 -5.40 1.12 -15.33
N LEU A 42 -5.30 1.40 -14.02
CA LEU A 42 -4.60 2.57 -13.49
C LEU A 42 -3.09 2.49 -13.74
N THR A 43 -2.48 1.37 -13.40
CA THR A 43 -1.04 1.13 -13.64
C THR A 43 -0.70 1.08 -15.12
N GLY A 44 -1.59 0.56 -15.97
CA GLY A 44 -1.43 0.61 -17.43
C GLY A 44 -1.40 2.04 -17.99
N HIS A 45 -1.96 3.03 -17.28
CA HIS A 45 -1.83 4.45 -17.59
C HIS A 45 -0.61 5.13 -16.92
N GLY A 46 0.18 4.39 -16.16
CA GLY A 46 1.36 4.90 -15.45
C GLY A 46 1.06 5.54 -14.09
N VAL A 47 -0.17 5.39 -13.57
CA VAL A 47 -0.52 5.82 -12.19
C VAL A 47 0.08 4.83 -11.20
N LYS A 48 0.68 5.32 -10.10
CA LYS A 48 1.21 4.47 -9.03
C LYS A 48 0.10 4.00 -8.11
N MET A 49 0.25 2.81 -7.56
CA MET A 49 -0.72 2.23 -6.63
C MET A 49 -0.02 1.84 -5.33
N SER A 50 -0.67 2.15 -4.21
CA SER A 50 -0.24 1.79 -2.86
C SER A 50 -1.33 0.98 -2.16
N LEU A 51 -0.92 -0.04 -1.40
CA LEU A 51 -1.81 -0.83 -0.56
C LEU A 51 -1.81 -0.26 0.86
N ASP A 52 -2.98 0.10 1.35
CA ASP A 52 -3.20 0.78 2.62
C ASP A 52 -3.73 -0.15 3.73
N ASP A 53 -3.53 0.25 4.98
CA ASP A 53 -3.93 -0.45 6.21
C ASP A 53 -3.42 -1.91 6.30
N PHE A 54 -2.24 -2.23 5.73
CA PHE A 54 -1.76 -3.61 5.68
C PHE A 54 -1.52 -4.16 7.09
N GLY A 55 -2.09 -5.34 7.36
CA GLY A 55 -1.96 -6.05 8.64
C GLY A 55 -3.16 -5.93 9.58
N THR A 56 -4.15 -5.09 9.26
CA THR A 56 -5.37 -4.93 10.07
C THR A 56 -6.49 -5.92 9.73
N GLY A 57 -6.31 -6.71 8.67
CA GLY A 57 -7.32 -7.64 8.16
C GLY A 57 -6.78 -9.01 7.73
N TYR A 58 -7.55 -9.71 6.89
CA TYR A 58 -7.23 -11.02 6.33
C TYR A 58 -6.49 -10.91 4.98
N SER A 59 -5.38 -10.19 4.94
CA SER A 59 -4.52 -10.10 3.76
C SER A 59 -3.92 -11.48 3.48
N SER A 60 -4.33 -12.07 2.36
CA SER A 60 -3.66 -13.26 1.87
C SER A 60 -2.46 -12.84 1.02
N LEU A 61 -1.27 -13.26 1.45
CA LEU A 61 0.01 -13.06 0.72
C LEU A 61 -0.06 -13.47 -0.75
N VAL A 62 -0.97 -14.39 -1.09
CA VAL A 62 -1.25 -14.83 -2.46
C VAL A 62 -1.80 -13.69 -3.31
N HIS A 63 -2.66 -12.83 -2.75
CA HIS A 63 -3.21 -11.67 -3.44
C HIS A 63 -2.15 -10.60 -3.59
N LEU A 64 -1.40 -10.29 -2.53
CA LEU A 64 -0.34 -9.27 -2.56
C LEU A 64 0.65 -9.51 -3.71
N ARG A 65 1.07 -10.75 -3.92
CA ARG A 65 2.01 -11.13 -5.01
C ARG A 65 1.48 -10.80 -6.43
N ARG A 66 0.17 -10.73 -6.63
CA ARG A 66 -0.45 -10.56 -7.95
C ARG A 66 -0.88 -9.12 -8.23
N LEU A 67 -0.85 -8.24 -7.24
CA LEU A 67 -1.34 -6.88 -7.40
C LEU A 67 -0.26 -5.99 -8.00
N PRO A 68 -0.62 -5.14 -8.97
CA PRO A 68 0.32 -4.18 -9.54
C PRO A 68 0.42 -2.97 -8.60
N VAL A 69 0.91 -3.18 -7.38
CA VAL A 69 1.22 -2.12 -6.42
C VAL A 69 2.72 -1.89 -6.39
N SER A 70 3.13 -0.67 -6.08
CA SER A 70 4.54 -0.28 -5.93
C SER A 70 4.90 0.10 -4.50
N GLU A 71 3.89 0.23 -3.63
CA GLU A 71 4.05 0.64 -2.24
C GLU A 71 3.08 -0.15 -1.34
N LEU A 72 3.51 -0.41 -0.12
CA LEU A 72 2.73 -1.00 0.96
C LEU A 72 2.85 -0.11 2.19
N LYS A 73 1.71 0.25 2.79
CA LYS A 73 1.63 1.07 3.99
C LYS A 73 1.28 0.18 5.18
N ILE A 74 2.12 0.23 6.23
CA ILE A 74 1.92 -0.49 7.47
C ILE A 74 1.04 0.37 8.38
N ASP A 75 -0.09 -0.18 8.81
CA ASP A 75 -1.07 0.54 9.62
C ASP A 75 -0.46 1.07 10.93
N ARG A 76 -0.88 2.28 11.31
CA ARG A 76 -0.47 2.96 12.54
C ARG A 76 -0.65 2.13 13.82
N SER A 77 -1.59 1.18 13.87
CA SER A 77 -1.85 0.34 15.04
C SER A 77 -0.64 -0.51 15.41
N PHE A 78 0.15 -0.93 14.42
CA PHE A 78 1.42 -1.63 14.63
C PHE A 78 2.55 -0.64 14.90
N VAL A 79 2.62 0.43 14.10
CA VAL A 79 3.71 1.43 14.20
C VAL A 79 3.74 2.10 15.57
N ALA A 80 2.59 2.52 16.10
CA ALA A 80 2.46 3.19 17.40
C ALA A 80 2.89 2.30 18.59
N ARG A 81 3.08 0.99 18.37
CA ARG A 81 3.45 0.02 19.40
C ARG A 81 4.87 -0.52 19.25
N LEU A 82 5.60 -0.12 18.21
CA LEU A 82 6.97 -0.56 17.90
C LEU A 82 7.94 -0.46 19.09
N ALA A 83 7.85 0.61 19.86
CA ALA A 83 8.76 0.88 20.97
C ALA A 83 8.48 0.02 22.22
N ILE A 84 7.22 -0.40 22.41
CA ILE A 84 6.72 -0.96 23.68
C ILE A 84 6.26 -2.41 23.57
N ASP A 85 6.05 -2.92 22.35
CA ASP A 85 5.58 -4.29 22.10
C ASP A 85 6.52 -5.01 21.12
N THR A 86 7.19 -6.04 21.62
CA THR A 86 8.11 -6.85 20.81
C THR A 86 7.40 -7.67 19.74
N GLU A 87 6.14 -8.04 19.94
CA GLU A 87 5.37 -8.79 18.95
C GLU A 87 5.01 -7.90 17.77
N ASP A 88 4.53 -6.68 18.03
CA ASP A 88 4.25 -5.69 16.97
C ASP A 88 5.53 -5.31 16.23
N ALA A 89 6.66 -5.13 16.93
CA ALA A 89 7.96 -4.90 16.31
C ALA A 89 8.38 -6.02 15.35
N GLU A 90 8.16 -7.28 15.73
CA GLU A 90 8.44 -8.42 14.87
C GLU A 90 7.50 -8.50 13.67
N ILE A 91 6.21 -8.15 13.83
CA ILE A 91 5.25 -8.08 12.72
C ILE A 91 5.67 -7.00 11.71
N VAL A 92 6.03 -5.80 12.17
CA VAL A 92 6.51 -4.73 11.30
C VAL A 92 7.77 -5.17 10.57
N ARG A 93 8.76 -5.73 11.29
CA ARG A 93 10.00 -6.24 10.68
C ARG A 93 9.73 -7.27 9.60
N CYS A 94 8.89 -8.27 9.88
CA CYS A 94 8.54 -9.30 8.90
C CYS A 94 7.81 -8.71 7.68
N THR A 95 6.97 -7.71 7.90
CA THR A 95 6.24 -7.02 6.82
C THR A 95 7.19 -6.22 5.92
N VAL A 96 8.16 -5.52 6.51
CA VAL A 96 9.22 -4.82 5.79
C VAL A 96 10.02 -5.79 4.92
N ASP A 97 10.47 -6.91 5.50
CA ASP A 97 11.25 -7.94 4.79
C ASP A 97 10.46 -8.55 3.61
N LEU A 98 9.18 -8.85 3.83
CA LEU A 98 8.27 -9.34 2.80
C LEU A 98 8.12 -8.33 1.64
N ALA A 99 7.78 -7.08 1.97
CA ALA A 99 7.51 -6.06 0.97
C ALA A 99 8.76 -5.76 0.12
N HIS A 100 9.94 -5.65 0.75
CA HIS A 100 11.20 -5.52 0.03
C HIS A 100 11.51 -6.73 -0.86
N SER A 101 11.21 -7.94 -0.39
CA SER A 101 11.37 -9.17 -1.20
C SER A 101 10.45 -9.20 -2.42
N LEU A 102 9.33 -8.48 -2.38
CA LEU A 102 8.41 -8.27 -3.49
C LEU A 102 8.76 -7.04 -4.35
N GLY A 103 9.81 -6.30 -4.00
CA GLY A 103 10.23 -5.09 -4.71
C GLY A 103 9.34 -3.87 -4.44
N LEU A 104 8.61 -3.87 -3.33
CA LEU A 104 7.72 -2.78 -2.93
C LEU A 104 8.46 -1.76 -2.06
N VAL A 105 8.05 -0.50 -2.17
CA VAL A 105 8.37 0.54 -1.18
C VAL A 105 7.50 0.30 0.05
N VAL A 106 8.04 0.53 1.24
CA VAL A 106 7.30 0.42 2.50
C VAL A 106 7.17 1.80 3.14
N VAL A 107 5.98 2.10 3.64
CA VAL A 107 5.69 3.31 4.42
C VAL A 107 5.12 2.89 5.77
N ALA A 108 5.69 3.39 6.85
CA ALA A 108 5.13 3.25 8.20
C ALA A 108 4.21 4.46 8.48
N GLU A 109 2.97 4.21 8.87
CA GLU A 109 2.01 5.28 9.18
C GLU A 109 1.97 5.64 10.66
N GLY A 110 1.58 6.89 10.96
CA GLY A 110 1.30 7.30 12.33
C GLY A 110 2.53 7.35 13.24
N VAL A 111 3.72 7.67 12.69
CA VAL A 111 4.90 7.99 13.50
C VAL A 111 4.68 9.36 14.15
N GLU A 112 4.43 9.36 15.46
CA GLU A 112 4.06 10.57 16.23
C GLU A 112 5.15 11.02 17.23
N ASP A 113 6.20 10.22 17.44
CA ASP A 113 7.30 10.53 18.36
C ASP A 113 8.67 10.02 17.86
N ASP A 114 9.73 10.57 18.47
CA ASP A 114 11.12 10.25 18.12
C ASP A 114 11.48 8.79 18.48
N GLU A 115 10.89 8.24 19.54
CA GLU A 115 11.17 6.86 19.97
C GLU A 115 10.71 5.83 18.93
N THR A 116 9.54 6.07 18.32
CA THR A 116 9.01 5.28 17.21
C THR A 116 9.83 5.50 15.94
N TRP A 117 10.25 6.74 15.65
CA TRP A 117 11.05 7.07 14.47
C TRP A 117 12.45 6.43 14.45
N GLU A 118 13.05 6.26 15.63
CA GLU A 118 14.41 5.69 15.76
C GLU A 118 14.46 4.15 15.65
N ARG A 119 13.31 3.47 15.56
CA ARG A 119 13.21 2.00 15.44
C ARG A 119 13.26 1.51 14.00
#